data_AF-A0A0D7EUP3-F1
#
_entry.id   AF-A0A0D7EUP3-F1
#
_cell.length_a   1.000
_cell.length_b   1.000
_cell.length_c   1.000
_cell.angle_alpha   90.00
_cell.angle_beta   90.00
_cell.angle_gamma   90.00
#
_symmetry.space_group_name_H-M   'P 1'
#
loop_
_entity.id
_entity.type
_entity.pdbx_description
1 polymer ?
#
loop_
_entity_poly.entity_id
_entity_poly.type
_entity_poly.pdbx_seq_one_letter_code
_entity_poly.pdbx_strand_id
1 'polypeptide(L)'
;MSETVTSFPNMLQPTAALKTYAPVSVKFWEAEENVLGGMKEYADGWFTRRRIGTQAALDTAKRLGEAATPLDALREYQDWANGAFARLMEDGLAFQQQMMRVSNEIGAKMPTAESDLIGERPKSEERRSA
;
A
#
# COMPACT_ATOMS: atom_id res chain seq x y z
N MET A 1 30.85 -4.85 22.05
CA MET A 1 30.24 -6.20 21.99
C MET A 1 29.19 -6.29 23.08
N SER A 2 28.01 -6.79 22.72
CA SER A 2 26.89 -7.24 23.57
C SER A 2 26.16 -6.22 24.45
N GLU A 3 25.18 -5.49 23.90
CA GLU A 3 24.00 -5.03 24.66
C GLU A 3 22.75 -4.90 23.77
N THR A 4 22.35 -5.97 23.07
CA THR A 4 21.04 -5.96 22.35
C THR A 4 20.31 -7.30 22.35
N VAL A 5 20.74 -8.28 23.17
CA VAL A 5 20.12 -9.62 23.18
C VAL A 5 19.38 -9.94 24.48
N THR A 6 19.30 -9.01 25.44
CA THR A 6 18.66 -9.26 26.74
C THR A 6 17.47 -8.35 27.01
N SER A 7 16.48 -8.41 26.13
CA SER A 7 15.09 -8.05 26.48
C SER A 7 14.14 -9.24 26.24
N PHE A 8 14.57 -10.43 26.68
CA PHE A 8 13.70 -11.58 26.93
C PHE A 8 13.48 -11.95 28.41
N PRO A 9 13.33 -11.03 29.40
CA PRO A 9 12.90 -11.47 30.73
C PRO A 9 11.40 -11.78 30.86
N ASN A 10 10.53 -11.30 29.96
CA ASN A 10 9.08 -11.49 30.09
C ASN A 10 8.49 -12.70 29.35
N MET A 11 9.31 -13.55 28.72
CA MET A 11 8.85 -14.80 28.10
C MET A 11 8.38 -15.87 29.11
N LEU A 12 8.66 -15.69 30.40
CA LEU A 12 8.31 -16.67 31.44
C LEU A 12 6.86 -16.58 31.93
N GLN A 13 6.06 -15.63 31.41
CA GLN A 13 4.61 -15.60 31.62
C GLN A 13 3.88 -15.70 30.26
N PRO A 14 3.72 -16.92 29.70
CA PRO A 14 3.11 -17.14 28.40
C PRO A 14 1.76 -16.45 28.26
N THR A 15 0.96 -16.45 29.33
CA THR A 15 -0.38 -15.87 29.37
C THR A 15 -0.40 -14.33 29.33
N ALA A 16 0.59 -13.67 29.94
CA ALA A 16 0.69 -12.22 29.92
C ALA A 16 1.21 -11.73 28.54
N ALA A 17 2.21 -12.41 28.00
CA ALA A 17 2.68 -12.19 26.64
C ALA A 17 1.55 -12.43 25.62
N LEU A 18 0.78 -13.52 25.74
CA LEU A 18 -0.34 -13.82 24.84
C LEU A 18 -1.39 -12.71 24.85
N LYS A 19 -1.75 -12.19 26.02
CA LYS A 19 -2.75 -11.10 26.15
C LYS A 19 -2.30 -9.79 25.52
N THR A 20 -0.99 -9.51 25.54
CA THR A 20 -0.42 -8.30 24.92
C THR A 20 -0.22 -8.45 23.41
N TYR A 21 0.24 -9.62 22.95
CA TYR A 21 0.57 -9.82 21.53
C TYR A 21 -0.62 -10.29 20.68
N ALA A 22 -1.63 -10.95 21.24
CA ALA A 22 -2.78 -11.42 20.48
C ALA A 22 -3.56 -10.27 19.80
N PRO A 23 -3.85 -9.13 20.45
CA PRO A 23 -4.51 -8.00 19.77
C PRO A 23 -3.65 -7.40 18.66
N VAL A 24 -2.32 -7.37 18.83
CA VAL A 24 -1.38 -6.87 17.83
C VAL A 24 -1.34 -7.81 16.62
N SER A 25 -1.32 -9.12 16.84
CA SER A 25 -1.32 -10.09 15.72
C SER A 25 -2.64 -10.07 14.96
N VAL A 26 -3.78 -9.95 15.66
CA VAL A 26 -5.09 -9.80 15.00
C VAL A 26 -5.12 -8.55 14.12
N LYS A 27 -4.71 -7.39 14.65
CA LYS A 27 -4.66 -6.13 13.86
C LYS A 27 -3.72 -6.22 12.67
N PHE A 28 -2.60 -6.93 12.81
CA PHE A 28 -1.68 -7.17 11.70
C PHE A 28 -2.36 -7.98 10.58
N TRP A 29 -2.98 -9.12 10.91
CA TRP A 29 -3.66 -9.94 9.91
C TRP A 29 -4.88 -9.25 9.30
N GLU A 30 -5.60 -8.41 10.06
CA GLU A 30 -6.65 -7.55 9.53
C GLU A 30 -6.09 -6.51 8.54
N ALA A 31 -4.92 -5.94 8.79
CA ALA A 31 -4.26 -5.02 7.86
C ALA A 31 -3.83 -5.74 6.57
N GLU A 32 -3.25 -6.94 6.70
CA GLU A 32 -2.88 -7.79 5.56
C GLU A 32 -4.09 -8.14 4.70
N GLU A 33 -5.22 -8.54 5.29
CA GLU A 33 -6.46 -8.84 4.55
C GLU A 33 -6.95 -7.62 3.76
N ASN A 34 -6.90 -6.42 4.36
CA ASN A 34 -7.27 -5.18 3.67
C ASN A 34 -6.32 -4.82 2.52
N VAL A 35 -5.01 -5.06 2.70
CA VAL A 35 -4.00 -4.87 1.65
C VAL A 35 -4.26 -5.82 0.48
N LEU A 36 -4.53 -7.10 0.76
CA LEU A 36 -4.85 -8.11 -0.26
C LEU A 36 -6.12 -7.75 -1.02
N GLY A 37 -7.17 -7.29 -0.32
CA GLY A 37 -8.38 -6.77 -0.94
C GLY A 37 -8.10 -5.61 -1.89
N GLY A 38 -7.31 -4.63 -1.45
CA GLY A 38 -6.90 -3.51 -2.31
C GLY A 38 -6.05 -3.94 -3.51
N MET A 39 -5.14 -4.91 -3.34
CA MET A 39 -4.34 -5.44 -4.44
C MET A 39 -5.21 -6.13 -5.49
N LYS A 40 -6.24 -6.87 -5.06
CA LYS A 40 -7.20 -7.49 -5.97
C LYS A 40 -7.96 -6.43 -6.77
N GLU A 41 -8.51 -5.41 -6.10
CA GLU A 41 -9.21 -4.31 -6.76
C GLU A 41 -8.32 -3.58 -7.77
N TYR A 42 -7.06 -3.29 -7.39
CA TYR A 42 -6.08 -2.69 -8.28
C TYR A 42 -5.80 -3.56 -9.51
N ALA A 43 -5.58 -4.87 -9.31
CA ALA A 43 -5.31 -5.81 -10.39
C ALA A 43 -6.51 -5.95 -11.35
N ASP A 44 -7.72 -6.08 -10.82
CA ASP A 44 -8.96 -6.17 -11.62
C ASP A 44 -9.15 -4.89 -12.47
N GLY A 45 -8.89 -3.72 -11.87
CA GLY A 45 -8.88 -2.44 -12.58
C GLY A 45 -7.79 -2.35 -13.66
N TRP A 46 -6.56 -2.78 -13.35
CA TRP A 46 -5.44 -2.82 -14.29
C TRP A 46 -5.74 -3.68 -15.51
N PHE A 47 -6.26 -4.90 -15.32
CA PHE A 47 -6.63 -5.76 -16.44
C PHE A 47 -7.72 -5.15 -17.31
N THR A 48 -8.69 -4.45 -16.70
CA THR A 48 -9.74 -3.75 -17.41
C THR A 48 -9.16 -2.63 -18.28
N ARG A 49 -8.33 -1.75 -17.72
CA ARG A 49 -7.70 -0.64 -18.47
C ARG A 49 -6.77 -1.16 -19.57
N ARG A 50 -6.01 -2.23 -19.32
CA ARG A 50 -5.18 -2.89 -20.35
C ARG A 50 -6.00 -3.44 -21.50
N ARG A 51 -7.14 -4.08 -21.22
CA ARG A 51 -8.03 -4.60 -22.28
C ARG A 51 -8.58 -3.47 -23.15
N ILE A 52 -9.00 -2.36 -22.55
CA ILE A 52 -9.46 -1.16 -23.27
C ILE A 52 -8.34 -0.62 -24.17
N GLY A 53 -7.13 -0.46 -23.63
CA GLY A 53 -5.97 0.03 -24.39
C GLY A 53 -5.63 -0.89 -25.58
N THR A 54 -5.66 -2.20 -25.38
CA THR A 54 -5.43 -3.17 -26.47
C THR A 54 -6.50 -3.11 -27.53
N GLN A 55 -7.78 -3.02 -27.16
CA GLN A 55 -8.88 -2.87 -28.12
C GLN A 55 -8.74 -1.58 -28.94
N ALA A 56 -8.43 -0.46 -28.27
CA ALA A 56 -8.19 0.81 -28.95
C ALA A 56 -7.03 0.72 -29.96
N ALA A 57 -5.93 0.04 -29.60
CA ALA A 57 -4.81 -0.17 -30.51
C ALA A 57 -5.19 -1.06 -31.71
N LEU A 58 -5.94 -2.14 -31.47
CA LEU A 58 -6.42 -3.03 -32.55
C LEU A 58 -7.35 -2.29 -33.51
N ASP A 59 -8.28 -1.49 -33.01
CA ASP A 59 -9.21 -0.76 -33.84
C ASP A 59 -8.51 0.34 -34.64
N THR A 60 -7.53 1.03 -34.05
CA THR A 60 -6.68 1.95 -34.81
C THR A 60 -5.87 1.22 -35.87
N ALA A 61 -5.28 0.06 -35.57
CA ALA A 61 -4.53 -0.71 -36.56
C ALA A 61 -5.39 -1.11 -37.78
N LYS A 62 -6.67 -1.46 -37.56
CA LYS A 62 -7.62 -1.71 -38.66
C LYS A 62 -7.86 -0.44 -39.49
N ARG A 63 -8.15 0.69 -38.84
CA ARG A 63 -8.39 1.97 -39.53
C ARG A 63 -7.16 2.47 -40.31
N LEU A 64 -5.96 2.25 -39.77
CA LEU A 64 -4.70 2.51 -40.48
C LEU A 64 -4.57 1.66 -41.74
N GLY A 65 -4.98 0.38 -41.70
CA GLY A 65 -4.98 -0.51 -42.86
C GLY A 65 -6.01 -0.13 -43.93
N GLU A 66 -7.04 0.63 -43.57
CA GLU A 66 -8.11 1.11 -44.45
C GLU A 66 -7.85 2.55 -44.95
N ALA A 67 -6.78 3.20 -44.50
CA ALA A 67 -6.50 4.60 -44.82
C ALA A 67 -6.22 4.82 -46.32
N ALA A 68 -6.91 5.79 -46.91
CA ALA A 68 -6.78 6.12 -48.33
C ALA A 68 -5.48 6.88 -48.65
N THR A 69 -4.96 7.65 -47.69
CA THR A 69 -3.74 8.43 -47.84
C THR A 69 -2.81 8.30 -46.63
N PRO A 70 -1.50 8.57 -46.81
CA PRO A 70 -0.57 8.64 -45.68
C PRO A 70 -0.96 9.66 -44.61
N LEU A 71 -1.65 10.74 -44.99
CA LEU A 71 -2.11 11.77 -44.06
C LEU A 71 -3.28 11.26 -43.19
N ASP A 72 -4.21 10.50 -43.78
CA ASP A 72 -5.30 9.84 -43.04
C ASP A 72 -4.73 8.85 -42.03
N ALA A 73 -3.73 8.06 -42.44
CA ALA A 73 -3.05 7.15 -41.55
C ALA A 73 -2.36 7.89 -40.39
N LEU A 74 -1.67 8.99 -40.67
CA LEU A 74 -1.01 9.78 -39.63
C LEU A 74 -2.03 10.33 -38.62
N ARG A 75 -3.20 10.77 -39.10
CA ARG A 75 -4.28 11.27 -38.24
C ARG A 75 -4.82 10.20 -37.30
N GLU A 76 -5.12 9.01 -37.83
CA GLU A 76 -5.57 7.86 -37.03
C GLU A 76 -4.55 7.46 -35.95
N TYR A 77 -3.26 7.49 -36.30
CA TYR A 77 -2.19 7.24 -35.34
C TYR A 77 -2.12 8.31 -34.25
N GLN A 78 -2.22 9.59 -34.62
CA GLN A 78 -2.19 10.71 -33.67
C GLN A 78 -3.37 10.65 -32.69
N ASP A 79 -4.57 10.38 -33.20
CA ASP A 79 -5.78 10.24 -32.38
C ASP A 79 -5.63 9.09 -31.37
N TRP A 80 -5.08 7.96 -31.81
CA TRP A 80 -4.74 6.86 -30.90
C TRP A 80 -3.69 7.24 -29.86
N ALA A 81 -2.61 7.91 -30.27
CA ALA A 81 -1.50 8.28 -29.40
C ALA A 81 -1.95 9.20 -28.26
N ASN A 82 -2.80 10.18 -28.59
CA ASN A 82 -3.42 11.07 -27.58
C ASN A 82 -4.24 10.28 -26.56
N GLY A 83 -5.09 9.36 -27.03
CA GLY A 83 -5.84 8.49 -26.13
C GLY A 83 -4.95 7.54 -25.32
N ALA A 84 -3.83 7.08 -25.88
CA ALA A 84 -2.90 6.18 -25.20
C ALA A 84 -2.20 6.89 -24.04
N PHE A 85 -1.84 8.17 -24.22
CA PHE A 85 -1.28 8.99 -23.15
C PHE A 85 -2.26 9.19 -21.99
N ALA A 86 -3.54 9.46 -22.28
CA ALA A 86 -4.57 9.58 -21.22
C ALA A 86 -4.70 8.29 -20.39
N ARG A 87 -4.75 7.13 -21.05
CA ARG A 87 -4.81 5.82 -20.37
C ARG A 87 -3.56 5.54 -19.51
N LEU A 88 -2.38 5.96 -19.96
CA LEU A 88 -1.15 5.85 -19.17
C LEU A 88 -1.21 6.69 -17.89
N MET A 89 -1.76 7.90 -17.96
CA MET A 89 -1.94 8.76 -16.79
C MET A 89 -2.95 8.15 -15.80
N GLU A 90 -4.05 7.59 -16.29
CA GLU A 90 -5.01 6.86 -15.46
C GLU A 90 -4.38 5.65 -14.74
N ASP A 91 -3.53 4.90 -15.44
CA ASP A 91 -2.75 3.80 -14.84
C ASP A 91 -1.82 4.30 -13.73
N GLY A 92 -1.12 5.41 -13.97
CA GLY A 92 -0.25 6.05 -12.98
C GLY A 92 -1.00 6.48 -11.72
N LEU A 93 -2.15 7.13 -11.90
CA LEU A 93 -3.01 7.56 -10.79
C LEU A 93 -3.52 6.36 -9.97
N ALA A 94 -3.99 5.31 -10.64
CA ALA A 94 -4.46 4.10 -9.97
C ALA A 94 -3.35 3.42 -9.16
N PHE A 95 -2.12 3.38 -9.69
CA PHE A 95 -0.97 2.85 -8.97
C PHE A 95 -0.63 3.69 -7.73
N GLN A 96 -0.61 5.02 -7.85
CA GLN A 96 -0.37 5.92 -6.72
C GLN A 96 -1.43 5.74 -5.62
N GLN A 97 -2.71 5.64 -5.99
CA GLN A 97 -3.79 5.39 -5.05
C GLN A 97 -3.61 4.07 -4.29
N GLN A 98 -3.23 3.00 -5.00
CA GLN A 98 -2.97 1.71 -4.38
C GLN A 98 -1.79 1.78 -3.39
N MET A 99 -0.71 2.47 -3.74
CA MET A 99 0.43 2.66 -2.85
C MET A 99 0.04 3.44 -1.59
N MET A 100 -0.75 4.52 -1.72
CA MET A 100 -1.24 5.28 -0.56
C MET A 100 -2.13 4.41 0.35
N ARG A 101 -3.01 3.58 -0.22
CA ARG A 101 -3.84 2.65 0.55
C ARG A 101 -2.99 1.67 1.36
N VAL A 102 -1.99 1.05 0.73
CA VAL A 102 -1.06 0.14 1.41
C VAL A 102 -0.29 0.86 2.52
N SER A 103 0.23 2.06 2.24
CA SER A 103 0.94 2.87 3.24
C SER A 103 0.06 3.22 4.44
N ASN A 104 -1.23 3.50 4.23
CA ASN A 104 -2.16 3.79 5.33
C ASN A 104 -2.44 2.55 6.18
N GLU A 105 -2.64 1.38 5.58
CA GLU A 105 -2.89 0.14 6.33
C GLU A 105 -1.67 -0.28 7.17
N ILE A 106 -0.45 -0.09 6.65
CA ILE A 106 0.80 -0.41 7.35
C ILE A 106 1.16 0.67 8.39
N GLY A 107 1.02 1.95 8.02
CA GLY A 107 1.44 3.09 8.85
C GLY A 107 0.48 3.45 9.96
N ALA A 108 -0.84 3.25 9.80
CA ALA A 108 -1.83 3.66 10.79
C ALA A 108 -2.04 2.65 11.94
N LYS A 109 -1.43 1.46 11.87
CA LYS A 109 -1.75 0.34 12.79
C LYS A 109 -0.58 -0.24 13.58
N MET A 110 0.65 0.22 13.37
CA MET A 110 1.74 -0.07 14.32
C MET A 110 1.61 0.87 15.53
N PRO A 111 1.35 0.36 16.75
CA PRO A 111 1.51 1.18 17.94
C PRO A 111 2.98 1.60 17.99
N THR A 112 3.25 2.89 18.01
CA THR A 112 4.55 3.38 18.47
C THR A 112 4.70 2.85 19.89
N ALA A 113 5.51 1.80 20.07
CA ALA A 113 5.73 1.12 21.35
C ALA A 113 6.37 2.03 22.43
N GLU A 114 6.48 3.34 22.15
CA GLU A 114 7.21 4.32 22.92
C GLU A 114 6.31 5.22 23.79
N SER A 115 4.98 5.20 23.60
CA SER A 115 4.11 6.13 24.35
C SER A 115 3.63 5.63 25.72
N ASP A 116 3.64 4.32 25.99
CA ASP A 116 3.05 3.76 27.22
C ASP A 116 4.09 3.25 28.24
N LEU A 117 5.40 3.39 27.96
CA LEU A 117 6.47 3.01 28.89
C LEU A 117 6.95 4.16 29.79
N ILE A 118 6.48 5.39 29.58
CA ILE A 118 6.69 6.50 30.53
C ILE A 118 5.51 6.53 31.50
N GLY A 119 5.30 5.41 32.20
CA GLY A 119 4.57 5.41 33.46
C GLY A 119 5.28 6.33 34.44
N GLU A 120 4.51 7.21 35.09
CA GLU A 120 4.97 8.17 36.08
C GLU A 120 6.05 7.60 36.99
N ARG A 121 7.22 8.21 36.96
CA ARG A 121 8.31 7.95 37.91
C ARG A 121 7.76 8.26 39.31
N PRO A 122 7.68 7.30 40.25
CA PRO A 122 7.23 7.61 41.60
C PRO A 122 8.22 8.60 42.21
N LYS A 123 7.71 9.72 42.76
CA LYS A 123 8.52 10.65 43.56
C LYS A 123 8.98 9.93 44.83
N SER A 124 10.15 9.28 44.76
CA SER A 124 10.82 8.75 45.93
C SER A 124 11.31 9.91 46.79
N GLU A 125 10.66 10.07 47.93
CA GLU A 125 11.22 10.48 49.22
C GLU A 125 12.37 11.50 49.19
N GLU A 126 11.99 12.78 49.13
CA GLU A 126 12.81 13.86 49.68
C GLU A 126 12.23 14.27 51.05
N ARG A 127 12.27 13.35 52.02
CA ARG A 127 12.13 13.64 53.45
C ARG A 127 12.98 12.68 54.26
N ARG A 128 13.84 13.24 55.12
CA ARG A 128 14.88 12.64 55.97
C ARG A 128 16.24 12.60 55.25
N SER A 129 17.21 13.42 55.60
CA SER A 129 17.65 13.74 56.97
C SER A 129 17.91 15.22 57.19
N ALA A 130 17.43 15.70 58.34
CA ALA A 130 18.02 16.79 59.09
C ALA A 130 19.29 16.31 59.80
#